data_AF-A0A0F2QLL9-F1
#
_entry.id   AF-A0A0F2QLL9-F1
#
_cell.length_a   1.000
_cell.length_b   1.000
_cell.length_c   1.000
_cell.angle_alpha   90.00
_cell.angle_beta   90.00
_cell.angle_gamma   90.00
#
_symmetry.space_group_name_H-M   'P 1'
#
loop_
_entity.id
_entity.type
_entity.pdbx_description
1 polymer ?
#
loop_
_entity_poly.entity_id
_entity_poly.type
_entity_poly.pdbx_seq_one_letter_code
_entity_poly.pdbx_strand_id
1 'polypeptide(L)' 'MSGTPLYLAGEFPGNVSRILELESENQTFLDLAEAYDTLSAELQDLETGIDRFSGAYFAQLQRQRHEIRDILCAMLGAD' A
#
# COMPACT_ATOMS: atom_id res chain seq x y z
N MET A 1 -6.04 -3.52 16.94
CA MET A 1 -5.84 -4.42 15.78
C MET A 1 -6.98 -4.15 14.83
N SER A 2 -6.81 -3.11 14.00
CA SER A 2 -7.70 -2.80 12.88
C SER A 2 -7.24 -3.74 11.76
N GLY A 3 -7.96 -4.79 11.40
CA GLY A 3 -9.32 -4.75 10.89
C GLY A 3 -9.25 -4.46 9.40
N THR A 4 -8.52 -5.30 8.66
CA THR A 4 -8.31 -5.29 7.20
C THR A 4 -7.77 -3.97 6.66
N PRO A 5 -6.85 -3.95 5.69
CA PRO A 5 -6.61 -2.75 4.93
C PRO A 5 -7.86 -2.50 4.07
N LEU A 6 -8.90 -1.87 4.63
CA LEU A 6 -10.09 -1.42 3.90
C LEU A 6 -9.70 -0.62 2.65
N TYR A 7 -8.55 0.07 2.74
CA TYR A 7 -7.90 0.73 1.64
C TYR A 7 -7.54 -0.21 0.48
N LEU A 8 -6.89 -1.36 0.74
CA LEU A 8 -6.60 -2.36 -0.31
C LEU A 8 -7.87 -2.98 -0.89
N ALA A 9 -8.92 -3.17 -0.08
CA ALA A 9 -10.20 -3.63 -0.62
C ALA A 9 -10.84 -2.59 -1.56
N GLY A 10 -10.58 -1.31 -1.35
CA GLY A 10 -10.96 -0.23 -2.27
C GLY A 10 -10.11 -0.19 -3.54
N GLU A 11 -8.82 -0.50 -3.44
CA GLU A 11 -7.89 -0.50 -4.59
C GLU A 11 -8.01 -1.78 -5.44
N PHE A 12 -8.27 -2.92 -4.82
CA PHE A 12 -8.42 -4.24 -5.44
C PHE A 12 -9.79 -4.86 -5.12
N PRO A 13 -10.90 -4.25 -5.56
CA PRO A 13 -12.25 -4.72 -5.22
C PRO A 13 -12.55 -6.13 -5.76
N GLY A 14 -11.83 -6.59 -6.80
CA GLY A 14 -11.91 -7.96 -7.31
C GLY A 14 -11.26 -9.02 -6.44
N ASN A 15 -10.39 -8.62 -5.49
CA ASN A 15 -9.54 -9.52 -4.71
C ASN A 15 -9.86 -9.47 -3.20
N VAL A 16 -10.99 -8.90 -2.79
CA VAL A 16 -11.37 -8.72 -1.38
C VAL A 16 -11.34 -10.05 -0.61
N SER A 17 -11.86 -11.13 -1.19
CA SER A 17 -11.81 -12.46 -0.55
C SER A 17 -10.38 -12.93 -0.32
N ARG A 18 -9.46 -12.67 -1.27
CA ARG A 18 -8.05 -13.05 -1.16
C ARG A 18 -7.29 -12.17 -0.16
N ILE A 19 -7.63 -10.89 -0.08
CA ILE A 19 -7.11 -9.95 0.93
C ILE A 19 -7.45 -10.47 2.34
N LEU A 20 -8.72 -10.83 2.58
CA LEU A 20 -9.16 -11.35 3.89
C LEU A 20 -8.49 -12.67 4.27
N GLU A 21 -8.30 -13.56 3.29
CA GLU A 21 -7.57 -14.82 3.51
C GLU A 21 -6.11 -14.56 3.91
N LEU A 22 -5.38 -13.76 3.13
CA LEU A 22 -4.00 -13.41 3.39
C LEU A 22 -3.82 -12.62 4.71
N GLU A 23 -4.79 -11.80 5.08
CA GLU A 23 -4.81 -11.10 6.37
C GLU A 23 -4.73 -12.09 7.54
N SER A 24 -5.43 -13.22 7.44
CA SER A 24 -5.49 -14.22 8.50
C SER A 24 -4.32 -15.21 8.52
N GLU A 25 -3.65 -15.40 7.38
CA GLU A 25 -2.67 -16.48 7.19
C GLU A 25 -1.24 -15.97 6.96
N ASN A 26 -1.04 -14.71 6.59
CA ASN A 26 0.24 -14.21 6.11
C ASN A 26 0.63 -12.87 6.77
N GLN A 27 1.51 -12.96 7.79
CA GLN A 27 2.05 -11.77 8.47
C GLN A 27 2.81 -10.84 7.52
N THR A 28 3.53 -11.38 6.52
CA THR A 28 4.24 -10.55 5.54
C THR A 28 3.28 -9.72 4.70
N PHE A 29 2.09 -10.25 4.38
CA PHE A 29 1.06 -9.48 3.69
C PHE A 29 0.57 -8.30 4.55
N LEU A 30 0.37 -8.52 5.85
CA LEU A 30 -0.01 -7.45 6.79
C LEU A 30 1.04 -6.34 6.83
N ASP A 31 2.31 -6.73 6.98
CA ASP A 31 3.43 -5.78 7.07
C ASP A 31 3.56 -4.95 5.77
N LEU A 32 3.39 -5.61 4.61
CA LEU A 32 3.40 -4.95 3.30
C LEU A 32 2.20 -4.01 3.12
N ALA A 33 1.02 -4.42 3.55
CA ALA A 33 -0.19 -3.61 3.45
C ALA A 33 -0.11 -2.36 4.35
N GLU A 34 0.41 -2.48 5.56
CA GLU A 34 0.64 -1.36 6.48
C GLU A 34 1.70 -0.41 5.93
N ALA A 35 2.80 -0.94 5.38
CA ALA A 35 3.83 -0.13 4.74
C ALA A 35 3.28 0.62 3.51
N TYR A 36 2.43 -0.03 2.72
CA TYR A 36 1.78 0.58 1.56
C TYR A 36 0.87 1.74 1.95
N ASP A 37 0.04 1.56 2.98
CA ASP A 37 -0.87 2.59 3.49
C ASP A 37 -0.09 3.77 4.06
N THR A 38 0.96 3.49 4.86
CA THR A 38 1.85 4.51 5.43
C THR A 38 2.51 5.37 4.35
N LEU A 39 3.09 4.74 3.32
CA LEU A 39 3.72 5.45 2.20
C LEU A 39 2.70 6.24 1.37
N SER A 40 1.49 5.71 1.22
CA SER A 40 0.42 6.39 0.49
C SER A 40 -0.05 7.64 1.23
N ALA A 41 -0.21 7.57 2.54
CA ALA A 41 -0.53 8.70 3.39
C ALA A 41 0.59 9.75 3.38
N GLU A 42 1.85 9.32 3.53
CA GLU A 42 3.00 10.23 3.46
C GLU A 42 3.09 10.94 2.11
N LEU A 43 2.91 10.22 1.00
CA LEU A 43 2.88 10.83 -0.33
C LEU A 43 1.73 11.84 -0.49
N GLN A 44 0.55 11.54 0.05
CA GLN A 44 -0.59 12.46 0.02
C GLN A 44 -0.34 13.71 0.88
N ASP A 45 0.27 13.57 2.05
CA ASP A 45 0.68 14.69 2.90
C ASP A 45 1.76 15.54 2.20
N LEU A 46 2.69 14.92 1.48
CA LEU A 46 3.70 15.61 0.68
C LEU A 46 3.10 16.32 -0.54
N GLU A 47 2.10 15.75 -1.19
CA GLU A 47 1.38 16.36 -2.33
C GLU A 47 0.54 17.57 -1.90
N THR A 48 -0.04 17.51 -0.70
CA THR A 48 -0.89 18.58 -0.15
C THR A 48 -0.11 19.61 0.67
N GLY A 49 1.08 19.25 1.14
CA GLY A 49 2.01 20.11 1.86
C GLY A 49 2.56 21.24 1.00
N ILE A 50 2.68 22.43 1.58
CA ILE A 50 3.29 23.61 0.93
C ILE A 50 4.82 23.43 0.79
N ASP A 51 5.39 22.44 1.48
CA ASP A 51 6.83 22.32 1.65
C ASP A 51 7.51 21.68 0.42
N ARG A 52 8.61 22.29 0.01
CA ARG A 52 9.41 21.86 -1.16
C ARG A 52 10.26 20.66 -0.74
N PHE A 53 9.65 19.51 -0.52
CA PHE A 53 10.43 18.29 -0.44
C PHE A 53 11.24 18.15 -1.73
N SER A 54 12.51 17.77 -1.59
CA SER A 54 13.37 17.57 -2.76
C SER A 54 12.67 16.55 -3.66
N GLY A 55 12.50 16.86 -4.95
CA GLY A 55 11.82 15.96 -5.88
C GLY A 55 12.42 14.54 -5.89
N ALA A 56 13.68 14.39 -5.45
CA ALA A 56 14.34 13.11 -5.24
C ALA A 56 13.70 12.27 -4.12
N TYR A 57 13.36 12.87 -2.97
CA TYR A 57 12.70 12.17 -1.85
C TYR A 57 11.29 11.70 -2.25
N PHE A 58 10.53 12.59 -2.89
CA PHE A 58 9.20 12.25 -3.39
C PHE A 58 9.25 11.12 -4.43
N ALA A 59 10.21 11.17 -5.38
CA ALA A 59 10.42 10.12 -6.35
C ALA A 59 10.83 8.78 -5.70
N GLN A 60 11.61 8.82 -4.62
CA GLN A 60 11.99 7.63 -3.87
C GLN A 60 10.77 6.98 -3.20
N LEU A 61 9.94 7.76 -2.51
CA LEU A 61 8.72 7.26 -1.87
C LEU A 61 7.72 6.71 -2.90
N GLN A 62 7.54 7.39 -4.04
CA GLN A 62 6.70 6.88 -5.13
C GLN A 62 7.20 5.54 -5.66
N ARG A 63 8.52 5.36 -5.76
CA ARG A 63 9.12 4.10 -6.20
C ARG A 63 8.87 2.98 -5.19
N GLN A 64 9.10 3.26 -3.91
CA GLN A 64 8.85 2.29 -2.83
C GLN A 64 7.38 1.88 -2.78
N ARG A 65 6.46 2.85 -2.91
CA ARG A 65 5.02 2.57 -2.98
C ARG A 65 4.70 1.64 -4.17
N HIS A 66 5.28 1.90 -5.35
CA HIS A 66 5.08 1.04 -6.53
C HIS A 66 5.62 -0.37 -6.33
N GLU A 67 6.82 -0.51 -5.77
CA GLU A 67 7.44 -1.81 -5.51
C GLU A 67 6.58 -2.65 -4.54
N ILE A 68 6.07 -2.03 -3.46
CA ILE A 68 5.16 -2.71 -2.53
C ILE A 68 3.83 -3.06 -3.20
N ARG A 69 3.26 -2.15 -4.00
CA ARG A 69 2.03 -2.42 -4.76
C ARG A 69 2.20 -3.63 -5.67
N ASP A 70 3.31 -3.70 -6.41
CA ASP A 70 3.55 -4.79 -7.35
C ASP A 70 3.71 -6.14 -6.62
N ILE A 71 4.33 -6.15 -5.43
CA ILE A 71 4.38 -7.34 -4.57
C ILE A 71 2.97 -7.72 -4.10
N LEU A 72 2.16 -6.75 -3.66
CA LEU A 72 0.77 -6.99 -3.25
C LEU A 72 -0.06 -7.52 -4.42
N CYS A 73 0.05 -6.96 -5.62
CA CYS A 73 -0.61 -7.46 -6.83
C CYS A 73 -0.23 -8.92 -7.10
N ALA A 74 1.07 -9.25 -7.04
CA ALA A 74 1.55 -10.61 -7.23
C ALA A 74 1.01 -11.59 -6.17
N MET A 75 0.92 -11.16 -4.91
CA MET A 75 0.33 -11.96 -3.82
C MET A 75 -1.17 -12.17 -4.00
N LEU A 76 -1.87 -11.16 -4.53
CA LEU A 76 -3.31 -11.19 -4.78
C LEU A 76 -3.68 -11.91 -6.08
N GLY A 77 -2.71 -12.13 -6.99
CA GLY A 77 -2.99 -12.63 -8.34
C GLY A 77 -3.75 -11.61 -9.19
N ALA A 78 -3.58 -10.31 -8.89
CA ALA A 78 -4.15 -9.21 -9.65
C ALA A 78 -3.21 -8.85 -10.81
N ASP A 79 -3.77 -8.73 -12.03
CA ASP A 79 -3.08 -8.27 -13.25
C ASP A 79 -3.45 -6.80 -13.54
#